data_AF-A0A7S0YHX5-F1
#
_entry.id   AF-A0A7S0YHX5-F1
#
_cell.length_a   1.000
_cell.length_b   1.000
_cell.length_c   1.000
_cell.angle_alpha   90.00
_cell.angle_beta   90.00
_cell.angle_gamma   90.00
#
_symmetry.space_group_name_H-M   'P 1'
#
loop_
_entity.id
_entity.type
_entity.pdbx_description
1 polymer ?
#
loop_
_entity_poly.entity_id
_entity_poly.type
_entity_poly.pdbx_seq_one_letter_code
_entity_poly.pdbx_strand_id
1 'polypeptide(L)'
;GFGSGNGSASAVVLTISGSTVDAGGAGAYICPTDSYCTEYGNPATYRDFDNILFAWLTMFQIMTLTNWVNMMYNCQDGISTWIFPVFFAMVIFGTFFIINLSLAVLYMNFKRDRQSTGRGGGDSGKKKRRRSKDKDKDKVKG
;
A
#
# COMPACT_ATOMS: atom_id res chain seq x y z
N GLY A 1 7.17 14.77 -38.00
CA GLY A 1 8.03 13.61 -37.71
C GLY A 1 7.87 13.26 -36.25
N PHE A 2 7.61 12.00 -35.92
CA PHE A 2 7.33 11.56 -34.55
C PHE A 2 8.64 11.42 -33.75
N GLY A 3 8.83 12.26 -32.73
CA GLY A 3 9.93 12.17 -31.78
C GLY A 3 9.44 11.56 -30.47
N SER A 4 9.93 10.36 -30.13
CA SER A 4 9.60 9.64 -28.89
C SER A 4 10.45 10.21 -27.74
N GLY A 5 9.83 10.99 -26.86
CA GLY A 5 10.45 11.47 -25.62
C GLY A 5 10.39 10.40 -24.53
N ASN A 6 11.55 10.04 -23.97
CA ASN A 6 11.68 9.10 -22.87
C ASN A 6 11.18 9.73 -21.55
N GLY A 7 9.90 9.56 -21.24
CA GLY A 7 9.32 9.94 -19.95
C GLY A 7 8.23 8.95 -19.59
N SER A 8 8.19 8.48 -18.35
CA SER A 8 7.32 7.40 -17.88
C SER A 8 5.84 7.81 -17.70
N ALA A 9 5.37 8.78 -18.48
CA ALA A 9 3.99 9.24 -18.53
C ALA A 9 3.54 9.27 -20.00
N SER A 10 2.40 8.67 -20.28
CA SER A 10 1.81 8.44 -21.60
C SER A 10 1.37 9.73 -22.30
N ALA A 11 2.31 10.57 -22.72
CA ALA A 11 2.02 11.75 -23.53
C ALA A 11 2.87 11.73 -24.81
N VAL A 12 2.22 11.61 -25.97
CA VAL A 12 2.86 11.75 -27.28
C VAL A 12 2.73 13.22 -27.72
N VAL A 13 3.86 13.87 -27.99
CA VAL A 13 3.94 15.26 -28.45
C VAL A 13 3.59 15.31 -29.94
N LEU A 14 2.39 15.80 -30.28
CA LEU A 14 1.99 16.09 -31.65
C LEU A 14 2.17 17.58 -31.93
N THR A 15 3.07 17.93 -32.86
CA THR A 15 3.34 19.33 -33.22
C THR A 15 2.35 19.85 -34.25
N ILE A 16 1.59 20.90 -33.92
CA ILE A 16 0.75 21.63 -34.89
C ILE A 16 1.01 23.14 -34.73
N SER A 17 1.32 23.80 -35.85
CA SER A 17 1.38 25.26 -35.96
C SER A 17 -0.03 25.84 -35.79
N GLY A 18 -0.38 26.25 -34.57
CA GLY A 18 -1.68 26.85 -34.28
C GLY A 18 -1.98 26.86 -32.79
N SER A 19 -2.04 28.05 -32.22
CA SER A 19 -2.23 28.34 -30.80
C SER A 19 -3.50 27.70 -30.22
N THR A 20 -3.35 26.82 -29.23
CA THR A 20 -4.03 26.86 -27.92
C THR A 20 -3.22 26.04 -26.93
N VAL A 21 -2.73 26.69 -25.88
CA VAL A 21 -2.21 26.03 -24.68
C VAL A 21 -3.41 25.49 -23.91
N ASP A 22 -3.86 24.28 -24.24
CA ASP A 22 -4.84 23.57 -23.43
C ASP A 22 -4.15 23.02 -22.17
N ALA A 23 -3.90 23.94 -21.23
CA ALA A 23 -3.69 23.64 -19.84
C ALA A 23 -5.01 23.11 -19.25
N GLY A 24 -5.32 21.83 -19.45
CA GLY A 24 -6.66 21.34 -19.15
C GLY A 24 -6.79 19.83 -19.09
N GLY A 25 -5.94 19.16 -18.33
CA GLY A 25 -6.06 17.71 -18.14
C GLY A 25 -5.46 17.23 -16.83
N ALA A 26 -5.96 17.74 -15.70
CA ALA A 26 -5.76 17.29 -14.31
C ALA A 26 -4.31 17.13 -13.75
N GLY A 27 -3.34 16.64 -14.54
CA GLY A 27 -1.95 16.35 -14.20
C GLY A 27 -1.00 17.56 -14.21
N ALA A 28 0.17 17.38 -13.60
CA ALA A 28 1.21 18.41 -13.45
C ALA A 28 2.10 18.59 -14.69
N TYR A 29 2.05 17.67 -15.66
CA TYR A 29 2.92 17.69 -16.82
C TYR A 29 2.51 18.76 -17.84
N ILE A 30 3.45 19.65 -18.18
CA ILE A 30 3.25 20.71 -19.16
C ILE A 30 3.93 20.30 -20.46
N CYS A 31 3.14 20.14 -21.53
CA CYS A 31 3.68 19.84 -22.85
C CYS A 31 4.47 21.05 -23.43
N PRO A 32 5.55 20.81 -24.22
CA PRO A 32 6.30 21.87 -24.89
C PRO A 32 5.45 22.74 -25.84
N THR A 33 5.92 23.95 -26.15
CA THR A 33 5.27 24.87 -27.11
C THR A 33 5.02 24.18 -28.46
N ASP A 34 3.85 24.44 -29.05
CA ASP A 34 3.33 23.82 -30.28
C ASP A 34 2.91 22.36 -30.17
N SER A 35 2.73 21.81 -28.96
CA SER A 35 2.21 20.45 -28.77
C SER A 35 1.04 20.38 -27.78
N TYR A 36 0.15 19.40 -27.98
CA TYR A 36 -0.95 19.11 -27.06
C TYR A 36 -0.77 17.74 -26.41
N CYS A 37 -1.10 17.65 -25.11
CA CYS A 37 -1.08 16.38 -24.39
C CYS A 37 -2.36 15.60 -24.73
N THR A 38 -2.22 14.37 -25.19
CA THR A 38 -3.35 13.48 -25.46
C THR A 38 -3.13 12.14 -24.78
N GLU A 39 -4.21 11.55 -24.27
CA GLU A 39 -4.20 10.22 -23.67
C GLU A 39 -4.00 9.18 -24.79
N TYR A 40 -2.74 8.77 -25.01
CA TYR A 40 -2.41 7.75 -26.00
C TYR A 40 -2.10 6.42 -25.31
N GLY A 41 -3.15 5.70 -24.92
CA GLY A 41 -3.09 4.33 -24.43
C GLY A 41 -2.29 4.13 -23.13
N ASN A 42 -2.60 3.04 -22.44
CA ASN A 42 -1.79 2.62 -21.31
C ASN A 42 -0.60 1.79 -21.82
N PRO A 43 0.66 2.15 -21.52
CA PRO A 43 1.82 1.34 -21.88
C PRO A 43 1.70 0.03 -21.13
N ALA A 44 1.20 -1.01 -21.80
CA ALA A 44 0.88 -2.36 -21.28
C ALA A 44 1.99 -2.99 -20.42
N THR A 45 2.23 -2.47 -19.23
CA THR A 45 3.38 -2.72 -18.37
C THR A 45 2.88 -3.11 -16.98
N TYR A 46 3.80 -3.56 -16.13
CA TYR A 46 3.47 -4.02 -14.78
C TYR A 46 2.93 -2.92 -13.84
N ARG A 47 2.90 -1.65 -14.28
CA ARG A 47 2.38 -0.48 -13.53
C ARG A 47 0.97 -0.08 -13.96
N ASP A 48 0.33 -0.89 -14.79
CA ASP A 48 -1.01 -0.63 -15.29
C ASP A 48 -2.07 -0.88 -14.22
N PHE A 49 -3.05 0.02 -14.14
CA PHE A 49 -4.21 -0.14 -13.27
C PHE A 49 -5.43 -0.77 -13.96
N ASP A 50 -5.37 -0.98 -15.29
CA ASP A 50 -6.47 -1.59 -16.05
C ASP A 50 -6.64 -3.08 -15.75
N ASN A 51 -5.56 -3.74 -15.34
CA ASN A 51 -5.55 -5.13 -14.95
C ASN A 51 -5.55 -5.26 -13.43
N ILE A 52 -6.56 -5.94 -12.87
CA ILE A 52 -6.70 -6.12 -11.42
C ILE A 52 -5.46 -6.74 -10.76
N LEU A 53 -4.79 -7.68 -11.44
CA LEU A 53 -3.62 -8.36 -10.91
C LEU A 53 -2.39 -7.44 -10.84
N PHE A 54 -2.16 -6.63 -11.88
CA PHE A 54 -1.07 -5.65 -11.90
C PHE A 54 -1.35 -4.49 -10.94
N ALA A 55 -2.60 -4.06 -10.81
CA ALA A 55 -3.01 -3.08 -9.80
C ALA A 55 -2.71 -3.58 -8.38
N TRP A 56 -3.02 -4.84 -8.08
CA TRP A 56 -2.75 -5.42 -6.76
C TRP A 56 -1.26 -5.53 -6.45
N LEU A 57 -0.46 -5.96 -7.42
CA LEU A 57 1.00 -6.01 -7.30
C LEU A 57 1.61 -4.61 -7.09
N THR A 58 1.10 -3.62 -7.81
CA THR A 58 1.54 -2.21 -7.69
C THR A 58 1.19 -1.66 -6.30
N MET A 59 0.01 -1.98 -5.76
CA MET A 59 -0.36 -1.60 -4.39
C MET A 59 0.55 -2.23 -3.35
N PHE A 60 0.89 -3.52 -3.50
CA PHE A 60 1.86 -4.18 -2.62
C PHE A 60 3.25 -3.53 -2.71
N GLN A 61 3.68 -3.13 -3.90
CA GLN A 61 4.95 -2.43 -4.12
C GLN A 61 4.99 -1.07 -3.42
N ILE A 62 3.88 -0.33 -3.43
CA ILE A 62 3.75 0.95 -2.71
C ILE A 62 3.79 0.72 -1.19
N MET A 63 3.06 -0.28 -0.68
CA MET A 63 3.03 -0.60 0.75
C MET A 63 4.36 -1.12 1.31
N THR A 64 5.19 -1.75 0.47
CA THR A 64 6.54 -2.20 0.83
C THR A 64 7.59 -1.09 0.73
N LEU A 65 7.18 0.15 0.41
CA LEU A 65 8.08 1.30 0.24
C LEU A 65 9.17 1.08 -0.82
N THR A 66 8.93 0.19 -1.78
CA THR A 66 9.90 -0.07 -2.86
C THR A 66 9.48 0.71 -4.09
N ASN A 67 10.32 1.64 -4.55
CA ASN A 67 10.06 2.45 -5.76
C ASN A 67 8.75 3.28 -5.70
N TRP A 68 8.21 3.54 -4.50
CA TRP A 68 6.93 4.23 -4.31
C TRP A 68 7.00 5.72 -4.68
N VAL A 69 8.15 6.38 -4.46
CA VAL A 69 8.35 7.81 -4.79
C VAL A 69 8.28 8.04 -6.29
N ASN A 70 8.93 7.18 -7.09
CA ASN A 70 8.86 7.26 -8.55
C ASN A 70 7.44 7.00 -9.06
N MET A 71 6.69 6.10 -8.40
CA MET A 71 5.29 5.87 -8.72
C MET A 71 4.42 7.10 -8.42
N MET A 72 4.65 7.75 -7.28
CA MET A 72 3.97 8.99 -6.92
C MET A 72 4.22 10.09 -7.96
N TYR A 73 5.47 10.28 -8.42
CA TYR A 73 5.79 11.26 -9.46
C TYR A 73 5.07 10.95 -10.78
N ASN A 74 5.06 9.70 -11.22
CA ASN A 74 4.31 9.31 -12.43
C ASN A 74 2.80 9.60 -12.28
N CYS A 75 2.23 9.38 -11.09
CA CYS A 75 0.83 9.71 -10.82
C CYS A 75 0.57 11.23 -10.72
N GLN A 76 1.53 12.02 -10.25
CA GLN A 76 1.40 13.48 -10.22
C GLN A 76 1.41 14.08 -11.63
N ASP A 77 2.29 13.54 -12.49
CA ASP A 77 2.38 13.95 -13.88
C ASP A 77 1.12 13.57 -14.67
N GLY A 78 0.55 12.38 -14.42
CA GLY A 78 -0.63 11.89 -15.14
C GLY A 78 -2.00 12.29 -14.57
N ILE A 79 -2.14 12.46 -13.25
CA ILE A 79 -3.44 12.68 -12.60
C ILE A 79 -3.56 14.07 -12.01
N SER A 80 -2.69 14.45 -11.07
CA SER A 80 -2.65 15.80 -10.47
C SER A 80 -1.57 15.95 -9.41
N THR A 81 -1.02 17.16 -9.27
CA THR A 81 -0.09 17.52 -8.19
C THR A 81 -0.70 17.28 -6.78
N TRP A 82 -2.03 17.38 -6.64
CA TRP A 82 -2.76 17.22 -5.38
C TRP A 82 -2.89 15.77 -4.87
N ILE A 83 -2.35 14.79 -5.60
CA ILE A 83 -2.37 13.35 -5.21
C ILE A 83 -1.35 13.02 -4.11
N PHE A 84 -0.30 13.83 -3.95
CA PHE A 84 0.74 13.65 -2.93
C PHE A 84 0.20 13.30 -1.53
N PRO A 85 -0.67 14.09 -0.88
CA PRO A 85 -1.14 13.77 0.47
C PRO A 85 -1.96 12.48 0.54
N VAL A 86 -2.69 12.13 -0.52
CA VAL A 86 -3.46 10.88 -0.60
C VAL A 86 -2.51 9.67 -0.65
N PHE A 87 -1.42 9.79 -1.40
CA PHE A 87 -0.40 8.75 -1.51
C PHE A 87 0.29 8.48 -0.17
N PHE A 88 0.66 9.54 0.56
CA PHE A 88 1.24 9.42 1.89
C PHE A 88 0.27 8.78 2.89
N ALA A 89 -1.00 9.19 2.89
CA ALA A 89 -2.01 8.58 3.73
C ALA A 89 -2.15 7.07 3.44
N MET A 90 -2.23 6.68 2.16
CA MET A 90 -2.32 5.28 1.74
C MET A 90 -1.13 4.45 2.21
N VAL A 91 0.09 4.98 2.10
CA VAL A 91 1.32 4.31 2.56
C VAL A 91 1.28 4.12 4.07
N ILE A 92 0.90 5.15 4.84
CA ILE A 92 0.82 5.07 6.31
C ILE A 92 -0.21 4.04 6.74
N PHE A 93 -1.43 4.11 6.19
CA PHE A 93 -2.49 3.16 6.51
C PHE A 93 -2.11 1.73 6.09
N GLY A 94 -1.64 1.53 4.86
CA GLY A 94 -1.25 0.20 4.35
C GLY A 94 -0.13 -0.44 5.16
N THR A 95 0.94 0.31 5.44
CA THR A 95 2.09 -0.19 6.22
C THR A 95 1.69 -0.50 7.66
N PHE A 96 0.84 0.32 8.28
CA PHE A 96 0.32 0.06 9.62
C PHE A 96 -0.43 -1.28 9.70
N PHE A 97 -1.30 -1.57 8.72
CA PHE A 97 -2.00 -2.85 8.65
C PHE A 97 -1.05 -4.03 8.45
N ILE A 98 -0.07 -3.92 7.53
CA ILE A 98 0.90 -4.99 7.27
C ILE A 98 1.73 -5.31 8.51
N ILE A 99 2.23 -4.27 9.21
CA ILE A 99 3.01 -4.46 10.44
C ILE A 99 2.15 -5.13 11.51
N ASN A 100 0.93 -4.64 11.73
CA ASN A 100 0.03 -5.21 12.74
C ASN A 100 -0.34 -6.66 12.44
N LEU A 101 -0.58 -6.99 11.18
CA LEU A 101 -0.86 -8.36 10.75
C LEU A 101 0.37 -9.27 10.93
N SER A 102 1.55 -8.80 10.56
CA SER A 102 2.80 -9.53 10.70
C SER A 102 3.15 -9.80 12.17
N LEU A 103 2.98 -8.81 13.04
CA LEU A 103 3.17 -8.94 14.49
C LEU A 103 2.18 -9.93 15.10
N ALA A 104 0.91 -9.87 14.70
CA ALA A 104 -0.10 -10.82 15.17
C ALA A 104 0.26 -12.27 14.79
N VAL A 105 0.65 -12.50 13.53
CA VAL A 105 1.05 -13.83 13.05
C VAL A 105 2.32 -14.32 13.76
N LEU A 106 3.33 -13.47 13.91
CA LEU A 106 4.55 -13.80 14.63
C LEU A 106 4.26 -14.16 16.10
N TYR A 107 3.39 -13.37 16.75
CA TYR A 107 2.95 -13.64 18.12
C TYR A 107 2.22 -14.99 18.24
N MET A 108 1.32 -15.31 17.30
CA MET A 108 0.60 -16.58 17.28
C MET A 108 1.56 -17.77 17.11
N ASN A 109 2.57 -17.63 16.25
CA ASN A 109 3.60 -18.66 16.07
C ASN A 109 4.45 -18.84 17.34
N PHE A 110 4.95 -17.77 17.94
CA PHE A 110 5.68 -17.86 19.22
C PHE A 110 4.84 -18.48 20.35
N LYS A 111 3.54 -18.17 20.40
CA LYS A 111 2.62 -18.77 21.38
C LYS A 111 2.44 -20.26 21.12
N ARG A 112 2.34 -20.69 19.85
CA ARG A 112 2.26 -22.10 19.45
C ARG A 112 3.55 -22.85 19.79
N ASP A 113 4.70 -22.26 19.52
CA ASP A 113 6.01 -22.85 19.81
C ASP A 113 6.25 -22.99 21.32
N ARG A 114 5.85 -21.99 22.13
CA ARG A 114 5.89 -22.10 23.60
C ARG A 114 4.87 -23.09 24.15
N GLN A 115 3.79 -23.41 23.44
CA GLN A 115 2.85 -24.44 23.86
C GLN A 115 3.34 -25.85 23.51
N SER A 116 4.03 -26.02 22.38
CA SER A 116 4.62 -27.29 21.95
C SER A 116 5.89 -27.64 22.74
N THR A 117 6.76 -26.67 23.02
CA THR A 117 7.96 -26.85 23.89
C THR A 117 7.66 -26.66 25.37
N GLY A 118 6.57 -25.99 25.72
CA GLY A 118 6.25 -25.58 27.10
C GLY A 118 4.88 -26.05 27.59
N ARG A 119 4.62 -27.36 27.53
CA ARG A 119 3.76 -28.03 28.52
C ARG A 119 4.46 -28.10 29.89
N GLY A 120 4.87 -26.93 30.40
CA GLY A 120 5.55 -26.79 31.70
C GLY A 120 5.06 -25.66 32.60
N GLY A 121 4.63 -24.49 32.08
CA GLY A 121 4.70 -23.28 32.94
C GLY A 121 3.43 -22.46 33.23
N GLY A 122 2.49 -22.29 32.29
CA GLY A 122 1.63 -21.09 32.33
C GLY A 122 0.18 -21.26 32.82
N ASP A 123 -0.54 -22.25 32.28
CA ASP A 123 -2.01 -22.28 32.41
C ASP A 123 -2.49 -23.19 33.55
N SER A 124 -1.71 -24.20 33.92
CA SER A 124 -1.98 -25.10 35.05
C SER A 124 -2.09 -24.35 36.39
N GLY A 125 -1.36 -23.23 36.54
CA GLY A 125 -1.35 -22.42 37.77
C GLY A 125 -2.65 -21.64 38.01
N LYS A 126 -3.32 -21.16 36.95
CA LYS A 126 -4.60 -20.43 37.10
C LYS A 126 -5.76 -21.39 37.40
N LYS A 127 -5.81 -22.57 36.79
CA LYS A 127 -6.82 -23.61 37.13
C LYS A 127 -6.65 -24.15 38.55
N LYS A 128 -5.40 -24.39 39.01
CA LYS A 128 -5.13 -24.89 40.38
C LYS A 128 -5.42 -23.86 41.47
N ARG A 129 -5.08 -22.58 41.25
CA ARG A 129 -5.44 -21.48 42.19
C ARG A 129 -6.93 -21.23 42.28
N ARG A 130 -7.68 -21.37 41.18
CA ARG A 130 -9.15 -21.28 41.19
C ARG A 130 -9.78 -22.42 41.98
N ARG A 131 -9.32 -23.66 41.78
CA ARG A 131 -9.78 -24.84 42.55
C ARG A 131 -9.46 -24.74 44.04
N SER A 132 -8.35 -24.11 44.41
CA SER A 132 -7.98 -23.92 45.82
C SER A 132 -8.82 -22.84 46.51
N LYS A 133 -9.19 -21.76 45.81
CA LYS A 133 -10.09 -20.72 46.35
C LYS A 133 -11.53 -21.19 46.48
N ASP A 134 -11.96 -22.12 45.64
CA ASP A 134 -13.29 -22.73 45.70
C ASP A 134 -13.45 -23.57 46.98
N LYS A 135 -12.50 -24.49 47.22
CA LYS A 135 -12.48 -25.32 48.43
C LYS A 135 -12.39 -24.52 49.74
N ASP A 136 -11.71 -23.39 49.71
CA ASP A 136 -11.58 -22.52 50.89
C ASP A 136 -12.89 -21.78 51.20
N LYS A 137 -13.66 -21.40 50.16
CA LYS A 137 -14.99 -20.82 50.34
C LYS A 137 -16.02 -21.81 50.86
N ASP A 138 -15.93 -23.07 50.46
CA ASP A 138 -16.84 -24.13 50.94
C ASP A 138 -16.63 -24.43 52.43
N LYS A 139 -15.39 -24.29 52.92
CA LYS A 139 -15.05 -24.54 54.33
C LYS A 139 -15.47 -23.43 55.30
N VAL A 140 -15.70 -22.21 54.80
CA VAL A 140 -16.10 -21.05 55.63
C VAL A 140 -17.62 -20.97 55.82
N LYS A 141 -18.41 -21.73 55.04
CA LYS A 141 -19.88 -21.68 55.06
C LYS A 141 -20.56 -22.87 55.76
N GLY A 142 -19.81 -23.89 56.17
CA GLY A 142 -20.31 -25.02 56.97
C GLY A 142 -19.84 -24.90 58.42
#